data_AF-A0A7C5S0W4-F1
#
_entry.id   AF-A0A7C5S0W4-F1
#
_cell.length_a   1.000
_cell.length_b   1.000
_cell.length_c   1.000
_cell.angle_alpha   90.00
_cell.angle_beta   90.00
_cell.angle_gamma   90.00
#
_symmetry.space_group_name_H-M   'P 1'
#
loop_
_entity.id
_entity.type
_entity.pdbx_description
1 polymer ?
#
loop_
_entity_poly.entity_id
_entity_poly.type
_entity_poly.pdbx_seq_one_letter_code
_entity_poly.pdbx_strand_id
1 'polypeptide(L)'
;MYNFTKERNVILYFFAGSSTTGQAVWDLNRENGGNRKFILVQLDEEVQDEKIKKQFPAVSDIHIERLRRVSQKYKKESEEQLIKNQMDLGFKLFKLDKSKVSLLD
;
A
#
# COMPACT_ATOMS: atom_id res chain seq x y z
N MET A 1 17.09 18.77 -12.20
CA MET A 1 16.25 17.56 -12.19
C MET A 1 16.31 16.96 -10.79
N TYR A 2 15.24 17.05 -9.99
CA TYR A 2 15.23 16.44 -8.65
C TYR A 2 15.25 14.92 -8.79
N ASN A 3 16.31 14.28 -8.29
CA ASN A 3 16.48 12.84 -8.35
C ASN A 3 15.67 12.19 -7.21
N PHE A 4 14.38 11.97 -7.44
CA PHE A 4 13.48 11.27 -6.50
C PHE A 4 13.85 9.78 -6.29
N THR A 5 14.94 9.30 -6.88
CA THR A 5 15.23 7.89 -7.09
C THR A 5 16.31 7.32 -6.17
N LYS A 6 17.00 8.10 -5.34
CA LYS A 6 18.09 7.57 -4.47
C LYS A 6 17.90 7.71 -2.97
N GLU A 7 16.93 8.50 -2.51
CA GLU A 7 16.75 8.78 -1.08
C GLU A 7 15.47 8.17 -0.47
N ARG A 8 15.40 8.17 0.87
CA ARG A 8 14.32 7.66 1.73
C ARG A 8 13.02 8.45 1.54
N ASN A 9 12.48 8.45 0.33
CA ASN A 9 11.32 9.23 -0.06
C ASN A 9 10.02 8.57 0.39
N VAL A 10 9.01 9.40 0.68
CA VAL A 10 7.64 8.96 0.95
C VAL A 10 6.77 9.34 -0.24
N ILE A 11 6.18 8.34 -0.88
CA ILE A 11 5.24 8.52 -1.98
C ILE A 11 3.83 8.62 -1.40
N LEU A 12 3.18 9.77 -1.56
CA LEU A 12 1.78 9.96 -1.19
C LEU A 12 0.90 9.82 -2.42
N TYR A 13 -0.15 9.00 -2.33
CA TYR A 13 -1.15 8.89 -3.39
C TYR A 13 -2.55 8.69 -2.79
N PHE A 14 -3.40 9.70 -2.95
CA PHE A 14 -4.71 9.80 -2.30
C PHE A 14 -5.89 9.26 -3.12
N PHE A 15 -5.60 8.69 -4.29
CA PHE A 15 -6.55 7.98 -5.14
C PHE A 15 -6.06 6.55 -5.39
N ALA A 16 -5.78 5.82 -4.30
CA ALA A 16 -5.00 4.60 -4.37
C ALA A 16 -5.60 3.52 -5.30
N GLY A 17 -6.92 3.47 -5.41
CA GLY A 17 -7.64 2.49 -6.21
C GLY A 17 -7.14 1.09 -5.88
N SER A 18 -6.64 0.39 -6.89
CA SER A 18 -6.06 -0.95 -6.75
C SER A 18 -4.63 -0.98 -6.20
N SER A 19 -4.08 0.08 -5.60
CA SER A 19 -2.76 0.07 -4.94
C SER A 19 -1.55 -0.20 -5.84
N THR A 20 -1.66 0.02 -7.15
CA THR A 20 -0.54 -0.19 -8.10
C THR A 20 0.70 0.62 -7.72
N THR A 21 0.53 1.84 -7.21
CA THR A 21 1.61 2.70 -6.73
C THR A 21 2.42 2.04 -5.60
N GLY A 22 1.75 1.37 -4.64
CA GLY A 22 2.45 0.68 -3.55
C GLY A 22 3.28 -0.50 -4.03
N GLN A 23 2.75 -1.27 -4.99
CA GLN A 23 3.51 -2.34 -5.63
C GLN A 23 4.71 -1.80 -6.41
N ALA A 24 4.54 -0.74 -7.21
CA ALA A 24 5.62 -0.14 -7.98
C ALA A 24 6.75 0.39 -7.07
N VAL A 25 6.42 0.92 -5.88
CA VAL A 25 7.41 1.32 -4.88
C VAL A 25 8.21 0.12 -4.38
N TRP A 26 7.56 -1.00 -4.08
CA TRP A 26 8.26 -2.22 -3.68
C TRP A 26 9.11 -2.79 -4.82
N ASP A 27 8.61 -2.82 -6.04
CA ASP A 27 9.36 -3.29 -7.21
C ASP A 27 10.63 -2.47 -7.40
N LEU A 28 10.51 -1.14 -7.36
CA LEU A 28 11.66 -0.26 -7.49
C LEU A 28 12.65 -0.40 -6.32
N ASN A 29 12.17 -0.67 -5.09
CA ASN A 29 13.05 -0.97 -3.96
C ASN A 29 13.80 -2.30 -4.16
N ARG A 30 13.15 -3.34 -4.72
CA ARG A 30 13.79 -4.63 -5.04
C ARG A 30 14.86 -4.48 -6.11
N GLU A 31 14.58 -3.72 -7.15
CA GLU A 31 15.47 -3.56 -8.31
C GLU A 31 16.76 -2.81 -7.97
N ASN A 32 16.72 -1.80 -7.09
CA ASN A 32 17.87 -0.95 -6.81
C ASN A 32 18.30 -0.90 -5.34
N GLY A 33 17.77 -1.79 -4.48
CA GLY A 33 18.09 -1.80 -3.06
C GLY A 33 17.61 -0.54 -2.31
N GLY A 34 16.60 0.15 -2.84
CA GLY A 34 16.05 1.36 -2.25
C GLY A 34 15.23 1.10 -0.97
N ASN A 35 14.93 2.16 -0.25
CA ASN A 35 14.10 2.13 0.98
C ASN A 35 13.01 3.21 0.94
N ARG A 36 12.30 3.29 -0.20
CA ARG A 36 11.16 4.20 -0.40
C ARG A 36 9.97 3.68 0.38
N LYS A 37 9.17 4.60 0.91
CA LYS A 37 7.93 4.30 1.64
C LYS A 37 6.74 4.87 0.89
N PHE A 38 5.55 4.41 1.20
CA PHE A 38 4.31 4.97 0.64
C PHE A 38 3.28 5.26 1.72
N ILE A 39 2.43 6.23 1.43
CA ILE A 39 1.15 6.47 2.11
C ILE A 39 0.09 6.45 1.00
N LEU A 40 -0.82 5.50 1.10
CA LEU A 40 -1.93 5.35 0.16
C LEU A 40 -3.22 5.65 0.90
N VAL A 41 -4.08 6.46 0.29
CA VAL A 41 -5.42 6.74 0.79
C VAL A 41 -6.43 6.25 -0.23
N GLN A 42 -7.43 5.51 0.26
CA GLN A 42 -8.55 5.01 -0.52
C GLN A 42 -9.82 5.34 0.22
N LEU A 43 -10.80 5.92 -0.48
CA LEU A 43 -12.14 6.10 0.06
C LEU A 43 -12.82 4.74 0.23
N ASP A 44 -13.58 4.59 1.30
CA ASP A 44 -14.28 3.35 1.64
C ASP A 44 -15.60 3.23 0.84
N GLU A 45 -15.48 3.25 -0.49
CA GLU A 45 -16.60 3.18 -1.42
C GLU A 45 -17.13 1.74 -1.53
N GLU A 46 -18.44 1.59 -1.60
CA GLU A 46 -19.10 0.30 -1.76
C GLU A 46 -18.82 -0.31 -3.14
N VAL A 47 -18.45 -1.59 -3.16
CA VAL A 47 -18.25 -2.33 -4.42
C VAL A 47 -19.60 -2.60 -5.08
N GLN A 48 -19.73 -2.20 -6.36
CA GLN A 48 -20.99 -2.30 -7.10
C GLN A 48 -21.29 -3.70 -7.64
N ASP A 49 -20.26 -4.52 -7.87
CA ASP A 49 -20.45 -5.91 -8.31
C ASP A 49 -20.85 -6.79 -7.12
N GLU A 50 -22.11 -7.24 -7.11
CA GLU A 50 -22.71 -8.05 -6.04
C GLU A 50 -21.98 -9.39 -5.77
N LYS A 51 -21.25 -9.95 -6.74
CA LYS A 51 -20.47 -11.17 -6.51
C LYS A 51 -19.17 -10.84 -5.79
N ILE A 52 -18.51 -9.75 -6.18
CA ILE A 52 -17.26 -9.30 -5.55
C ILE A 52 -17.52 -8.76 -4.15
N LYS A 53 -18.58 -7.97 -3.99
CA LYS A 53 -19.00 -7.32 -2.75
C LYS A 53 -19.18 -8.30 -1.58
N LYS A 54 -19.58 -9.55 -1.84
CA LYS A 54 -19.69 -10.61 -0.83
C LYS A 54 -18.36 -10.92 -0.14
N GLN A 55 -17.25 -10.76 -0.86
CA GLN A 55 -15.91 -11.06 -0.37
C GLN A 55 -15.14 -9.78 -0.02
N PHE A 56 -15.42 -8.69 -0.74
CA PHE A 56 -14.82 -7.37 -0.56
C PHE A 56 -15.92 -6.30 -0.58
N PRO A 57 -16.56 -6.01 0.56
CA PRO A 57 -17.67 -5.05 0.64
C PRO A 57 -17.30 -3.64 0.13
N ALA A 58 -16.06 -3.21 0.36
CA ALA A 58 -15.57 -1.91 -0.05
C ALA A 58 -14.33 -1.98 -0.95
N VAL A 59 -14.12 -0.93 -1.75
CA VAL A 59 -12.92 -0.78 -2.59
C VAL A 59 -11.65 -0.78 -1.74
N SER A 60 -11.72 -0.26 -0.51
CA SER A 60 -10.62 -0.30 0.45
C SER A 60 -10.21 -1.74 0.83
N ASP A 61 -11.15 -2.70 0.86
CA ASP A 61 -10.84 -4.10 1.14
C ASP A 61 -9.99 -4.71 0.01
N ILE A 62 -10.32 -4.40 -1.25
CA ILE A 62 -9.57 -4.83 -2.43
C ILE A 62 -8.17 -4.19 -2.42
N HIS A 63 -8.10 -2.90 -2.11
CA HIS A 63 -6.86 -2.13 -1.95
C HIS A 63 -5.90 -2.79 -0.95
N ILE A 64 -6.40 -3.15 0.24
CA ILE A 64 -5.64 -3.79 1.32
C ILE A 64 -5.23 -5.21 0.92
N GLU A 65 -6.16 -5.99 0.36
CA GLU A 65 -5.92 -7.39 0.02
C GLU A 65 -4.85 -7.53 -1.06
N ARG A 66 -4.82 -6.63 -2.07
CA ARG A 66 -3.73 -6.64 -3.04
C ARG A 66 -2.38 -6.41 -2.39
N LEU A 67 -2.24 -5.39 -1.55
CA LEU A 67 -0.96 -5.10 -0.87
C LEU A 67 -0.52 -6.28 -0.01
N ARG A 68 -1.46 -6.95 0.67
CA ARG A 68 -1.20 -8.18 1.41
C ARG A 68 -0.68 -9.29 0.50
N ARG A 69 -1.34 -9.57 -0.62
CA ARG A 69 -0.92 -10.62 -1.58
C ARG A 69 0.44 -10.35 -2.19
N VAL A 70 0.71 -9.10 -2.59
CA VAL A 70 2.01 -8.69 -3.14
C VAL A 70 3.11 -8.83 -2.08
N SER A 71 2.87 -8.36 -0.86
CA SER A 71 3.79 -8.51 0.28
C SER A 71 4.15 -9.99 0.52
N GLN A 72 3.14 -10.87 0.59
CA GLN A 72 3.33 -12.30 0.79
C GLN A 72 4.10 -12.96 -0.35
N LYS A 73 3.76 -12.62 -1.60
CA LYS A 73 4.47 -13.10 -2.79
C LYS A 73 5.95 -12.75 -2.72
N TYR A 74 6.29 -11.50 -2.40
CA TYR A 74 7.68 -11.03 -2.38
C TYR A 74 8.48 -11.61 -1.22
N LYS A 75 7.84 -11.84 -0.05
CA LYS A 75 8.47 -12.57 1.06
C LYS A 75 8.84 -13.99 0.64
N LYS A 76 7.90 -14.73 0.04
CA LYS A 76 8.11 -16.09 -0.43
C LYS A 76 9.21 -16.16 -1.49
N GLU A 77 9.20 -15.27 -2.49
CA GLU A 77 10.25 -15.20 -3.52
C GLU A 77 11.64 -14.94 -2.90
N SER A 78 11.72 -14.10 -1.86
CA SER A 78 12.99 -13.79 -1.20
C SER A 78 13.54 -14.97 -0.39
N GLU A 79 12.66 -15.71 0.29
CA GLU A 79 12.99 -16.93 1.03
C GLU A 79 13.52 -18.03 0.10
N GLU A 80 12.86 -18.24 -1.05
CA GLU A 80 13.25 -19.23 -2.06
C GLU A 80 14.62 -18.92 -2.70
N GLN A 81 14.96 -17.64 -2.89
CA GLN A 81 16.21 -17.24 -3.53
C GLN A 81 17.42 -17.20 -2.55
N LEU A 82 17.23 -17.52 -1.26
CA LEU A 82 18.25 -17.38 -0.19
C LEU A 82 18.86 -15.96 -0.09
N ILE A 83 18.22 -14.95 -0.69
CA ILE A 83 18.70 -13.58 -0.66
C ILE A 83 18.30 -12.97 0.69
N LYS A 84 19.28 -12.71 1.57
CA LYS A 84 19.10 -11.99 2.84
C LYS A 84 18.88 -10.48 2.67
N ASN A 85 18.12 -10.03 1.65
CA ASN A 85 17.77 -8.62 1.55
C ASN A 85 16.53 -8.36 2.42
N GLN A 86 16.74 -7.73 3.58
CA GLN A 86 15.66 -7.35 4.50
C GLN A 86 14.92 -6.12 3.95
N MET A 87 14.10 -6.32 2.91
CA MET A 87 13.20 -5.28 2.42
C MET A 87 11.96 -5.18 3.32
N ASP A 88 11.57 -3.96 3.68
CA ASP A 88 10.34 -3.72 4.42
C ASP A 88 9.12 -3.88 3.50
N LEU A 89 8.43 -5.02 3.67
CA LEU A 89 7.20 -5.39 2.99
C LEU A 89 5.96 -5.20 3.88
N GLY A 90 6.12 -4.58 5.04
CA GLY A 90 5.03 -4.27 5.95
C GLY A 90 4.29 -3.00 5.57
N PHE A 91 3.03 -2.91 5.98
CA PHE A 91 2.28 -1.66 5.97
C PHE A 91 1.34 -1.62 7.18
N LYS A 92 0.95 -0.41 7.57
CA LYS A 92 -0.02 -0.18 8.65
C LYS A 92 -1.34 0.28 8.04
N LEU A 93 -2.45 -0.17 8.61
CA LEU A 93 -3.79 0.25 8.23
C LEU A 93 -4.29 1.30 9.24
N PHE A 94 -4.80 2.41 8.71
CA PHE A 94 -5.46 3.44 9.49
C PHE A 94 -6.84 3.68 8.90
N LYS A 95 -7.83 3.91 9.76
CA LYS A 95 -9.17 4.36 9.39
C LYS A 95 -9.40 5.74 9.99
N LEU A 96 -10.10 6.60 9.27
CA LEU A 96 -10.51 7.90 9.80
C LEU A 96 -11.68 7.68 10.76
N ASP A 97 -11.64 8.41 11.87
CA ASP A 97 -12.72 8.46 12.85
C ASP A 97 -13.13 9.92 13.06
N LYS A 98 -14.33 10.13 13.60
CA LYS A 98 -14.84 11.47 13.91
C LYS A 98 -13.93 12.14 14.93
N SER A 99 -13.61 13.41 14.67
CA SER A 99 -12.88 14.23 15.65
C SER A 99 -13.74 14.43 16.91
N LYS A 100 -13.10 14.33 18.08
CA LYS A 100 -13.71 14.70 19.38
C LYS A 100 -13.57 16.19 19.70
N VAL A 101 -12.97 16.97 18.79
CA VAL A 101 -12.81 18.41 18.93
C VAL A 101 -14.12 19.06 18.48
N SER A 102 -14.85 19.64 19.43
CA SER A 102 -15.87 20.64 19.12
C SER A 102 -15.15 21.95 18.80
N LEU A 103 -15.22 22.40 17.54
CA LEU A 103 -14.96 23.80 17.25
C LEU A 103 -16.15 24.56 17.86
N LEU A 104 -15.87 25.34 18.91
CA LEU A 104 -16.80 26.36 19.38
C LEU A 104 -16.66 27.52 18.39
N ASP A 105 -17.71 27.78 17.63
CA ASP A 105 -17.83 28.97 16.79
C ASP A 105 -17.94 30.24 17.66
#